data_AF-A0A812M5F9-F1
#
_entry.id   AF-A0A812M5F9-F1
#
_cell.length_a   1.000
_cell.length_b   1.000
_cell.length_c   1.000
_cell.angle_alpha   90.00
_cell.angle_beta   90.00
_cell.angle_gamma   90.00
#
_symmetry.space_group_name_H-M   'P 1'
#
loop_
_entity.id
_entity.type
_entity.pdbx_description
1 polymer ?
#
loop_
_entity_poly.entity_id
_entity_poly.type
_entity_poly.pdbx_seq_one_letter_code
_entity_poly.pdbx_strand_id
1 'polypeptide(L)'
;MTHVEDQSQTNSCCANAVAGAYEYINKRHAMQTGDTTADISRMFIYYVGRKKDQMSFHEDTSVQPKDEGMTLGGAISALQLKGACLEKNWPFELSRVNDQPSRACFDEAVQFKVAESKQVPVDLDAMRECLAEGHPIVFGLKLTAQFFKPLPGGGIQTPDPSDPQSSEHGLHAMLIVGYNDRQECFIVRNSWGTSWGDRGYGYVPYDYICNSDFNFLGQYCIVGLTQVDFTPDPDDGNNYNYQQDGDYEVDYEEVTDDEGEDVEDDFDPAEEFDERNEAARVFKLFDRDGTGSIDQGELFTCFLFNGIKVSPAEIPKLLADHDLDGGGHLDFEEFYSVMKAVQHRKGGLPCF
;
A
#
# COMPACT_ATOMS: atom_id res chain seq x y z
N MET A 1 4.81 20.81 -1.26
CA MET A 1 5.52 19.50 -1.29
C MET A 1 6.94 19.67 -0.77
N THR A 2 7.54 18.60 -0.25
CA THR A 2 8.94 18.57 0.22
C THR A 2 9.92 18.46 -0.96
N HIS A 3 11.23 18.45 -0.70
CA HIS A 3 12.24 18.20 -1.73
C HIS A 3 12.03 16.83 -2.38
N VAL A 4 12.26 16.67 -3.70
CA VAL A 4 12.10 15.36 -4.37
C VAL A 4 13.33 14.52 -4.12
N GLU A 5 13.12 13.42 -3.42
CA GLU A 5 14.19 12.50 -3.06
C GLU A 5 14.61 11.57 -4.20
N ASP A 6 15.80 10.98 -4.05
CA ASP A 6 16.32 9.93 -4.94
C ASP A 6 16.37 8.60 -4.19
N GLN A 7 15.70 7.58 -4.72
CA GLN A 7 15.72 6.21 -4.18
C GLN A 7 16.94 5.40 -4.65
N SER A 8 17.74 5.95 -5.56
CA SER A 8 18.92 5.32 -6.14
C SER A 8 18.60 3.92 -6.70
N GLN A 9 19.44 2.92 -6.45
CA GLN A 9 19.29 1.56 -6.98
C GLN A 9 18.40 0.65 -6.10
N THR A 10 17.69 1.20 -5.11
CA THR A 10 16.84 0.41 -4.20
C THR A 10 15.44 0.21 -4.74
N ASN A 11 14.75 -0.83 -4.27
CA ASN A 11 13.34 -1.09 -4.58
C ASN A 11 12.38 -0.36 -3.62
N SER A 12 12.77 0.81 -3.09
CA SER A 12 12.07 1.53 -2.02
C SER A 12 10.99 2.51 -2.49
N CYS A 13 10.49 2.41 -3.73
CA CYS A 13 9.56 3.37 -4.33
C CYS A 13 8.30 3.62 -3.47
N CYS A 14 7.69 2.57 -2.93
CA CYS A 14 6.54 2.68 -2.03
C CYS A 14 6.85 3.51 -0.78
N ALA A 15 8.00 3.29 -0.14
CA ALA A 15 8.41 4.05 1.04
C ALA A 15 8.62 5.53 0.73
N ASN A 16 9.18 5.86 -0.45
CA ASN A 16 9.37 7.23 -0.89
C ASN A 16 8.03 7.95 -1.14
N ALA A 17 7.10 7.29 -1.84
CA ALA A 17 5.80 7.85 -2.16
C ALA A 17 4.98 8.12 -0.88
N VAL A 18 4.98 7.17 0.05
CA VAL A 18 4.29 7.28 1.34
C VAL A 18 4.93 8.33 2.25
N ALA A 19 6.26 8.42 2.31
CA ALA A 19 6.95 9.50 3.03
C ALA A 19 6.54 10.88 2.50
N GLY A 20 6.51 11.04 1.17
CA GLY A 20 6.07 12.29 0.54
C GLY A 20 4.61 12.65 0.87
N ALA A 21 3.71 11.66 0.95
CA ALA A 21 2.33 11.87 1.39
C ALA A 21 2.26 12.31 2.85
N TYR A 22 2.95 11.59 3.75
CA TYR A 22 3.01 11.90 5.17
C TYR A 22 3.53 13.32 5.42
N GLU A 23 4.67 13.67 4.83
CA GLU A 23 5.31 14.97 5.02
C GLU A 23 4.45 16.11 4.48
N TYR A 24 3.68 15.88 3.42
CA TYR A 24 2.73 16.86 2.93
C TYR A 24 1.62 17.14 3.95
N ILE A 25 1.01 16.09 4.50
CA ILE A 25 -0.06 16.22 5.51
C ILE A 25 0.48 16.92 6.76
N ASN A 26 1.66 16.52 7.23
CA ASN A 26 2.37 17.16 8.33
C ASN A 26 2.58 18.67 8.06
N LYS A 27 3.19 19.02 6.92
CA LYS A 27 3.44 20.43 6.57
C LYS A 27 2.15 21.25 6.47
N ARG A 28 1.08 20.66 5.94
CA ARG A 28 -0.25 21.31 5.88
C ARG A 28 -0.78 21.59 7.29
N HIS A 29 -0.68 20.63 8.21
CA HIS A 29 -1.08 20.77 9.60
C HIS A 29 -0.28 21.86 10.32
N ALA A 30 1.06 21.78 10.24
CA ALA A 30 1.96 22.75 10.84
C ALA A 30 1.73 24.19 10.35
N MET A 31 1.38 24.38 9.07
CA MET A 31 1.00 25.69 8.54
C MET A 31 -0.29 26.24 9.16
N GLN A 32 -1.18 25.39 9.65
CA GLN A 32 -2.45 25.77 10.28
C GLN A 32 -2.32 25.98 11.78
N THR A 33 -1.49 25.19 12.47
CA THR A 33 -1.33 25.23 13.93
C THR A 33 -0.15 26.07 14.40
N GLY A 34 0.86 26.28 13.55
CA GLY A 34 2.13 26.91 13.90
C GLY A 34 3.19 25.92 14.40
N ASP A 35 2.92 24.62 14.33
CA ASP A 35 3.85 23.58 14.78
C ASP A 35 5.09 23.46 13.87
N THR A 36 6.07 22.68 14.34
CA THR A 36 7.29 22.41 13.58
C THR A 36 7.11 21.26 12.59
N THR A 37 8.00 21.15 11.60
CA THR A 37 7.95 20.08 10.59
C THR A 37 9.31 19.42 10.46
N ALA A 38 9.32 18.11 10.23
CA ALA A 38 10.52 17.35 9.93
C ALA A 38 10.23 16.27 8.87
N ASP A 39 11.30 15.79 8.23
CA ASP A 39 11.24 14.72 7.24
C ASP A 39 11.38 13.36 7.95
N ILE A 40 10.59 12.38 7.52
CA ILE A 40 10.55 11.04 8.13
C ILE A 40 11.42 10.04 7.35
N SER A 41 11.95 9.05 8.05
CA SER A 41 12.92 8.12 7.49
C SER A 41 12.29 7.18 6.46
N ARG A 42 12.64 7.37 5.19
CA ARG A 42 12.23 6.46 4.10
C ARG A 42 12.79 5.05 4.28
N MET A 43 14.00 4.95 4.84
CA MET A 43 14.63 3.66 5.15
C MET A 43 13.92 2.91 6.28
N PHE A 44 13.45 3.64 7.30
CA PHE A 44 12.66 3.04 8.37
C PHE A 44 11.35 2.51 7.82
N ILE A 45 10.62 3.33 7.06
CA ILE A 45 9.36 2.93 6.39
C ILE A 45 9.59 1.69 5.52
N TYR A 46 10.66 1.67 4.73
CA TYR A 46 10.98 0.55 3.86
C TYR A 46 11.28 -0.73 4.64
N TYR A 47 11.95 -0.64 5.79
CA TYR A 47 12.19 -1.77 6.67
C TYR A 47 10.90 -2.30 7.29
N VAL A 48 10.12 -1.44 7.97
CA VAL A 48 8.90 -1.87 8.67
C VAL A 48 7.81 -2.32 7.71
N GLY A 49 7.73 -1.72 6.53
CA GLY A 49 6.84 -2.12 5.45
C GLY A 49 7.12 -3.53 4.96
N ARG A 50 8.38 -3.85 4.66
CA ARG A 50 8.77 -5.22 4.28
C ARG A 50 8.58 -6.22 5.41
N LYS A 51 8.80 -5.84 6.67
CA LYS A 51 8.45 -6.68 7.82
C LYS A 51 6.95 -6.96 7.91
N LYS A 52 6.11 -5.94 7.68
CA LYS A 52 4.66 -6.10 7.63
C LYS A 52 4.24 -7.01 6.47
N ASP A 53 4.88 -6.88 5.32
CA ASP A 53 4.66 -7.79 4.19
C ASP A 53 5.06 -9.23 4.57
N GLN A 54 6.27 -9.46 5.10
CA GLN A 54 6.69 -10.78 5.58
C GLN A 54 5.63 -11.43 6.49
N MET A 55 5.07 -10.67 7.44
CA MET A 55 3.99 -11.13 8.33
C MET A 55 2.70 -11.44 7.56
N SER A 56 2.22 -10.49 6.74
CA SER A 56 0.96 -10.62 5.98
C SER A 56 1.02 -11.85 5.06
N PHE A 57 2.22 -12.14 4.58
CA PHE A 57 2.47 -13.18 3.63
C PHE A 57 3.10 -14.45 4.21
N HIS A 58 3.16 -14.57 5.54
CA HIS A 58 3.58 -15.78 6.25
C HIS A 58 5.01 -16.23 5.92
N GLU A 59 5.89 -15.28 5.61
CA GLU A 59 7.32 -15.52 5.42
C GLU A 59 8.05 -15.63 6.76
N ASP A 60 9.29 -16.11 6.73
CA ASP A 60 10.13 -16.18 7.92
C ASP A 60 10.51 -14.77 8.41
N THR A 61 9.80 -14.30 9.42
CA THR A 61 10.02 -12.98 10.03
C THR A 61 11.29 -12.89 10.86
N SER A 62 11.98 -14.02 11.14
CA SER A 62 13.27 -14.02 11.86
C SER A 62 14.43 -13.56 10.98
N VAL A 63 14.29 -13.65 9.65
CA VAL A 63 15.30 -13.22 8.68
C VAL A 63 15.08 -11.76 8.31
N GLN A 64 16.17 -11.02 8.07
CA GLN A 64 16.05 -9.63 7.59
C GLN A 64 15.36 -9.58 6.21
N PRO A 65 14.49 -8.59 5.96
CA PRO A 65 13.86 -8.43 4.66
C PRO A 65 14.92 -8.12 3.60
N LYS A 66 14.72 -8.66 2.39
CA LYS A 66 15.58 -8.38 1.23
C LYS A 66 15.09 -7.15 0.48
N ASP A 67 15.95 -6.55 -0.34
CA ASP A 67 15.61 -5.39 -1.16
C ASP A 67 14.83 -5.83 -2.40
N GLU A 68 13.58 -6.25 -2.21
CA GLU A 68 12.69 -6.82 -3.24
C GLU A 68 11.42 -5.99 -3.42
N GLY A 69 11.35 -4.82 -2.80
CA GLY A 69 10.16 -3.97 -2.77
C GLY A 69 9.23 -4.28 -1.60
N MET A 70 8.12 -3.57 -1.56
CA MET A 70 7.05 -3.73 -0.57
C MET A 70 5.72 -3.29 -1.18
N THR A 71 4.62 -3.74 -0.59
CA THR A 71 3.26 -3.33 -1.02
C THR A 71 2.89 -1.96 -0.45
N LEU A 72 2.01 -1.24 -1.16
CA LEU A 72 1.45 0.03 -0.65
C LEU A 72 0.62 -0.18 0.62
N GLY A 73 -0.20 -1.22 0.65
CA GLY A 73 -0.97 -1.59 1.85
C GLY A 73 -0.07 -1.93 3.05
N GLY A 74 1.03 -2.65 2.81
CA GLY A 74 2.05 -2.94 3.81
C GLY A 74 2.73 -1.68 4.35
N ALA A 75 2.98 -0.69 3.49
CA ALA A 75 3.51 0.63 3.88
C ALA A 75 2.60 1.36 4.85
N ILE A 76 1.34 1.53 4.44
CA ILE A 76 0.33 2.27 5.18
C ILE A 76 0.06 1.58 6.52
N SER A 77 -0.13 0.26 6.48
CA SER A 77 -0.33 -0.55 7.69
C SER A 77 0.85 -0.47 8.65
N ALA A 78 2.08 -0.51 8.14
CA ALA A 78 3.26 -0.40 8.97
C ALA A 78 3.37 0.98 9.64
N LEU A 79 3.02 2.06 8.94
CA LEU A 79 2.96 3.41 9.51
C LEU A 79 1.84 3.59 10.53
N GLN A 80 0.69 2.93 10.34
CA GLN A 80 -0.38 2.93 11.34
C GLN A 80 0.05 2.18 12.61
N LEU A 81 0.74 1.05 12.47
CA LEU A 81 1.16 0.22 13.61
C LEU A 81 2.38 0.78 14.35
N LYS A 82 3.41 1.21 13.59
CA LYS A 82 4.75 1.55 14.10
C LYS A 82 5.13 3.02 13.93
N GLY A 83 4.48 3.74 13.02
CA GLY A 83 4.89 5.09 12.62
C GLY A 83 6.22 5.12 11.89
N ALA A 84 6.90 6.27 11.89
CA ALA A 84 8.23 6.41 11.31
C ALA A 84 9.11 7.33 12.14
N CYS A 85 10.38 6.96 12.33
CA CYS A 85 11.36 7.85 12.95
C CYS A 85 11.76 8.98 11.98
N LEU A 86 12.51 9.96 12.47
CA LEU A 86 13.02 11.04 11.66
C LEU A 86 14.15 10.60 10.72
N GLU A 87 14.20 11.16 9.52
CA GLU A 87 15.25 10.88 8.52
C GLU A 87 16.66 11.14 9.10
N LYS A 88 16.82 12.15 9.96
CA LYS A 88 18.09 12.44 10.64
C LYS A 88 18.60 11.31 11.53
N ASN A 89 17.70 10.48 12.08
CA ASN A 89 18.02 9.41 13.02
C ASN A 89 18.21 8.06 12.31
N TRP A 90 17.58 7.88 11.14
CA TRP A 90 17.78 6.72 10.28
C TRP A 90 17.88 7.17 8.81
N PRO A 91 19.05 7.71 8.40
CA PRO A 91 19.19 8.33 7.08
C PRO A 91 19.22 7.32 5.93
N PHE A 92 18.91 7.79 4.73
CA PHE A 92 19.04 7.02 3.50
C PHE A 92 20.51 6.62 3.22
N GLU A 93 20.81 5.33 3.41
CA GLU A 93 22.12 4.73 3.16
C GLU A 93 21.99 3.38 2.44
N LEU A 94 22.52 3.29 1.22
CA LEU A 94 22.44 2.08 0.38
C LEU A 94 22.98 0.82 1.06
N SER A 95 24.08 0.95 1.79
CA SER A 95 24.72 -0.17 2.49
C SER A 95 23.87 -0.74 3.63
N ARG A 96 22.85 0.00 4.07
CA ARG A 96 22.00 -0.34 5.22
C ARG A 96 20.58 -0.68 4.80
N VAL A 97 20.34 -0.92 3.50
CA VAL A 97 19.00 -1.14 2.93
C VAL A 97 18.22 -2.25 3.64
N ASN A 98 18.90 -3.29 4.11
CA ASN A 98 18.27 -4.43 4.80
C ASN A 98 18.51 -4.43 6.32
N ASP A 99 19.22 -3.43 6.83
CA ASP A 99 19.57 -3.37 8.24
C ASP A 99 18.36 -2.97 9.08
N GLN A 100 18.26 -3.59 10.25
CA GLN A 100 17.22 -3.24 11.22
C GLN A 100 17.51 -1.88 11.86
N PRO A 101 16.53 -0.97 11.91
CA PRO A 101 16.61 0.27 12.67
C PRO A 101 16.96 0.05 14.14
N SER A 102 17.64 1.03 14.74
CA SER A 102 17.95 0.95 16.18
C SER A 102 16.67 0.99 17.02
N ARG A 103 16.75 0.47 18.25
CA ARG A 103 15.62 0.55 19.20
C ARG A 103 15.13 1.99 19.40
N ALA A 104 16.06 2.95 19.47
CA ALA A 104 15.72 4.37 19.57
C ALA A 104 14.89 4.88 18.36
N CYS A 105 15.12 4.36 17.15
CA CYS A 105 14.26 4.68 16.02
C CYS A 105 12.84 4.17 16.22
N PHE A 106 12.67 2.95 16.74
CA PHE A 106 11.34 2.41 17.03
C PHE A 106 10.64 3.18 18.16
N ASP A 107 11.39 3.57 19.20
CA ASP A 107 10.86 4.35 20.32
C ASP A 107 10.44 5.77 19.88
N GLU A 108 11.14 6.39 18.93
CA GLU A 108 10.72 7.67 18.32
C GLU A 108 9.52 7.49 17.38
N ALA A 109 9.51 6.44 16.55
CA ALA A 109 8.53 6.24 15.50
C ALA A 109 7.08 6.19 16.01
N VAL A 110 6.84 5.73 17.24
CA VAL A 110 5.50 5.64 17.83
C VAL A 110 4.79 6.99 17.97
N GLN A 111 5.54 8.10 17.96
CA GLN A 111 5.01 9.47 18.02
C GLN A 111 4.42 9.90 16.67
N PHE A 112 4.93 9.33 15.56
CA PHE A 112 4.70 9.79 14.19
C PHE A 112 3.92 8.75 13.38
N LYS A 113 2.74 8.35 13.85
CA LYS A 113 1.88 7.37 13.19
C LYS A 113 0.94 7.99 12.18
N VAL A 114 0.56 7.19 11.19
CA VAL A 114 -0.64 7.47 10.38
C VAL A 114 -1.85 7.11 11.22
N ALA A 115 -2.72 8.08 11.48
CA ALA A 115 -3.96 7.85 12.23
C ALA A 115 -5.06 7.31 11.31
N GLU A 116 -5.18 7.89 10.11
CA GLU A 116 -6.23 7.54 9.16
C GLU A 116 -5.68 7.52 7.74
N SER A 117 -6.08 6.50 6.98
CA SER A 117 -5.85 6.38 5.55
C SER A 117 -7.10 5.84 4.86
N LYS A 118 -7.23 6.12 3.57
CA LYS A 118 -8.34 5.62 2.74
C LYS A 118 -7.81 5.04 1.46
N GLN A 119 -8.43 3.96 0.99
CA GLN A 119 -8.22 3.48 -0.37
C GLN A 119 -8.96 4.40 -1.35
N VAL A 120 -8.32 4.74 -2.46
CA VAL A 120 -8.92 5.60 -3.48
C VAL A 120 -9.23 4.74 -4.71
N PRO A 121 -10.47 4.70 -5.22
CA PRO A 121 -10.78 3.98 -6.46
C PRO A 121 -9.98 4.53 -7.65
N VAL A 122 -9.56 3.67 -8.58
CA VAL A 122 -8.94 4.07 -9.85
C VAL A 122 -10.03 4.62 -10.77
N ASP A 123 -10.50 5.81 -10.42
CA ASP A 123 -11.60 6.52 -11.07
C ASP A 123 -11.26 8.01 -11.05
N LEU A 124 -11.42 8.68 -12.19
CA LEU A 124 -10.98 10.06 -12.36
C LEU A 124 -11.67 11.03 -11.38
N ASP A 125 -12.96 10.85 -11.15
CA ASP A 125 -13.74 11.74 -10.29
C ASP A 125 -13.40 11.49 -8.81
N ALA A 126 -13.30 10.22 -8.40
CA ALA A 126 -12.86 9.87 -7.05
C ALA A 126 -11.44 10.39 -6.73
N MET A 127 -10.53 10.30 -7.69
CA MET A 127 -9.16 10.81 -7.55
C MET A 127 -9.13 12.34 -7.48
N ARG A 128 -9.94 13.03 -8.29
CA ARG A 128 -10.09 14.49 -8.23
C ARG A 128 -10.66 14.95 -6.89
N GLU A 129 -11.70 14.29 -6.40
CA GLU A 129 -12.31 14.58 -5.10
C GLU A 129 -11.29 14.44 -3.98
N CYS A 130 -10.55 13.32 -3.94
CA CYS A 130 -9.49 13.09 -2.96
C CYS A 130 -8.41 14.20 -2.98
N LEU A 131 -7.97 14.61 -4.17
CA LEU A 131 -7.01 15.70 -4.32
C LEU A 131 -7.60 17.07 -3.95
N ALA A 132 -8.89 17.30 -4.20
CA ALA A 132 -9.59 18.54 -3.85
C ALA A 132 -9.79 18.69 -2.33
N GLU A 133 -9.96 17.59 -1.60
CA GLU A 133 -9.88 17.55 -0.12
C GLU A 133 -8.44 17.79 0.40
N GLY A 134 -7.48 17.87 -0.51
CA GLY A 134 -6.07 18.11 -0.22
C GLY A 134 -5.36 16.87 0.29
N HIS A 135 -5.75 15.68 -0.16
CA HIS A 135 -5.07 14.43 0.16
C HIS A 135 -4.30 13.93 -1.08
N PRO A 136 -2.95 13.95 -1.08
CA PRO A 136 -2.16 13.31 -2.12
C PRO A 136 -2.43 11.81 -2.19
N ILE A 137 -2.36 11.24 -3.39
CA ILE A 137 -2.67 9.83 -3.63
C ILE A 137 -1.38 9.08 -3.92
N VAL A 138 -1.02 8.17 -3.01
CA VAL A 138 0.04 7.18 -3.24
C VAL A 138 -0.54 6.11 -4.15
N PHE A 139 0.12 5.83 -5.27
CA PHE A 139 -0.37 4.86 -6.25
C PHE A 139 0.78 4.07 -6.86
N GLY A 140 0.48 2.91 -7.42
CA GLY A 140 1.43 2.13 -8.20
C GLY A 140 1.01 2.04 -9.66
N LEU A 141 1.99 2.16 -10.55
CA LEU A 141 1.80 2.17 -11.99
C LEU A 141 2.75 1.19 -12.66
N LYS A 142 2.24 0.42 -13.60
CA LYS A 142 3.07 -0.29 -14.59
C LYS A 142 3.65 0.73 -15.56
N LEU A 143 4.95 0.92 -15.46
CA LEU A 143 5.65 1.88 -16.30
C LEU A 143 5.80 1.36 -17.73
N THR A 144 6.16 2.25 -18.66
CA THR A 144 6.63 1.87 -20.00
C THR A 144 7.95 2.54 -20.33
N ALA A 145 8.59 2.16 -21.44
CA ALA A 145 9.86 2.74 -21.89
C ALA A 145 9.83 4.28 -21.96
N GLN A 146 8.68 4.86 -22.33
CA GLN A 146 8.52 6.31 -22.41
C GLN A 146 8.65 6.97 -21.02
N PHE A 147 8.22 6.30 -19.96
CA PHE A 147 8.29 6.83 -18.60
C PHE A 147 9.73 7.09 -18.13
N PHE A 148 10.68 6.29 -18.60
CA PHE A 148 12.12 6.49 -18.32
C PHE A 148 12.72 7.67 -19.10
N LYS A 149 12.02 8.19 -20.11
CA LYS A 149 12.45 9.28 -20.99
C LYS A 149 11.32 10.31 -21.15
N PRO A 150 11.00 11.06 -20.09
CA PRO A 150 9.95 12.06 -20.16
C PRO A 150 10.23 13.09 -21.25
N LEU A 151 9.16 13.62 -21.84
CA LEU A 151 9.24 14.74 -22.79
C LEU A 151 9.84 15.98 -22.11
N PRO A 152 10.38 16.93 -22.88
CA PRO A 152 10.82 18.21 -22.34
C PRO A 152 9.74 18.84 -21.46
N GLY A 153 10.09 19.20 -20.22
CA GLY A 153 9.13 19.70 -19.24
C GLY A 153 8.34 18.62 -18.48
N GLY A 154 8.77 17.35 -18.51
CA GLY A 154 8.23 16.29 -17.64
C GLY A 154 6.98 15.58 -18.17
N GLY A 155 6.56 15.84 -19.41
CA GLY A 155 5.38 15.20 -19.99
C GLY A 155 5.58 13.70 -20.22
N ILE A 156 4.58 12.91 -19.84
CA ILE A 156 4.50 11.47 -20.13
C ILE A 156 3.44 11.26 -21.22
N GLN A 157 3.69 10.29 -22.10
CA GLN A 157 2.71 9.91 -23.12
C GLN A 157 1.95 8.68 -22.64
N THR A 158 0.66 8.63 -22.97
CA THR A 158 -0.16 7.44 -22.78
C THR A 158 0.46 6.30 -23.58
N PRO A 159 0.78 5.16 -22.95
CA PRO A 159 1.28 4.02 -23.67
C PRO A 159 0.23 3.47 -24.62
N ASP A 160 0.69 2.89 -25.73
CA ASP A 160 -0.15 2.04 -26.56
C ASP A 160 -0.33 0.69 -25.84
N PRO A 161 -1.56 0.31 -25.43
CA PRO A 161 -1.80 -0.97 -24.76
C PRO A 161 -1.50 -2.18 -25.66
N SER A 162 -1.50 -1.98 -26.98
CA SER A 162 -1.19 -3.01 -27.97
C SER A 162 0.31 -3.13 -28.29
N ASP A 163 1.14 -2.23 -27.75
CA ASP A 163 2.59 -2.31 -27.94
C ASP A 163 3.16 -3.50 -27.15
N PRO A 164 3.75 -4.51 -27.82
CA PRO A 164 4.34 -5.67 -27.16
C PRO A 164 5.44 -5.29 -26.16
N GLN A 165 6.11 -4.14 -26.32
CA GLN A 165 7.12 -3.67 -25.36
C GLN A 165 6.49 -3.16 -24.06
N SER A 166 5.24 -2.70 -24.07
CA SER A 166 4.50 -2.30 -22.87
C SER A 166 4.37 -3.43 -21.84
N SER A 167 4.56 -4.69 -22.26
CA SER A 167 4.51 -5.88 -21.38
C SER A 167 5.78 -6.12 -20.55
N GLU A 168 6.95 -5.57 -20.95
CA GLU A 168 8.27 -5.91 -20.37
C GLU A 168 8.75 -4.97 -19.26
N HIS A 169 7.91 -4.05 -18.79
CA HIS A 169 8.33 -2.95 -17.94
C HIS A 169 7.95 -3.09 -16.46
N GLY A 170 8.79 -2.50 -15.61
CA GLY A 170 8.68 -2.62 -14.15
C GLY A 170 7.50 -1.88 -13.53
N LEU A 171 7.14 -2.32 -12.33
CA LEU A 171 6.15 -1.68 -11.47
C LEU A 171 6.83 -0.59 -10.63
N HIS A 172 6.16 0.55 -10.46
CA HIS A 172 6.71 1.66 -9.69
C HIS A 172 5.63 2.41 -8.90
N ALA A 173 5.95 2.81 -7.68
CA ALA A 173 5.06 3.57 -6.81
C ALA A 173 5.48 5.04 -6.76
N MET A 174 4.50 5.93 -6.85
CA MET A 174 4.69 7.38 -6.91
C MET A 174 3.56 8.10 -6.15
N LEU A 175 3.59 9.43 -6.17
CA LEU A 175 2.62 10.26 -5.48
C LEU A 175 1.93 11.24 -6.42
N ILE A 176 0.61 11.16 -6.56
CA ILE A 176 -0.20 12.18 -7.24
C ILE A 176 -0.42 13.34 -6.28
N VAL A 177 -0.05 14.54 -6.70
CA VAL A 177 -0.07 15.76 -5.86
C VAL A 177 -1.00 16.85 -6.40
N GLY A 178 -1.65 16.60 -7.53
CA GLY A 178 -2.56 17.52 -8.17
C GLY A 178 -2.94 17.07 -9.57
N TYR A 179 -3.72 17.89 -10.26
CA TYR A 179 -4.20 17.62 -11.61
C TYR A 179 -4.36 18.92 -12.40
N ASN A 180 -4.42 18.80 -13.72
CA ASN A 180 -4.68 19.90 -14.63
C ASN A 180 -5.68 19.48 -15.71
N ASP A 181 -6.94 19.89 -15.55
CA ASP A 181 -8.02 19.52 -16.47
C ASP A 181 -7.82 20.06 -17.89
N ARG A 182 -7.12 21.20 -18.05
CA ARG A 182 -6.84 21.75 -19.38
C ARG A 182 -5.85 20.88 -20.16
N GLN A 183 -4.95 20.22 -19.43
CA GLN A 183 -3.91 19.35 -20.00
C GLN A 183 -4.26 17.86 -19.87
N GLU A 184 -5.42 17.53 -19.30
CA GLU A 184 -5.91 16.18 -19.05
C GLU A 184 -4.87 15.28 -18.38
N CYS A 185 -4.19 15.81 -17.36
CA CYS A 185 -3.10 15.10 -16.69
C CYS A 185 -3.11 15.25 -15.17
N PHE A 186 -2.56 14.24 -14.51
CA PHE A 186 -2.16 14.30 -13.11
C PHE A 186 -0.73 14.82 -12.99
N ILE A 187 -0.46 15.55 -11.91
CA ILE A 187 0.87 15.98 -11.51
C ILE A 187 1.41 14.91 -10.56
N VAL A 188 2.45 14.22 -11.00
CA VAL A 188 3.05 13.08 -10.29
C VAL A 188 4.42 13.47 -9.77
N ARG A 189 4.63 13.29 -8.47
CA ARG A 189 5.93 13.36 -7.82
C ARG A 189 6.59 11.99 -7.86
N ASN A 190 7.77 11.93 -8.46
CA ASN A 190 8.58 10.72 -8.54
C ASN A 190 9.63 10.69 -7.40
N SER A 191 10.48 9.66 -7.37
CA SER A 191 11.55 9.43 -6.40
C SER A 191 12.90 9.11 -7.06
N TRP A 192 13.16 9.70 -8.24
CA TRP A 192 14.39 9.53 -9.02
C TRP A 192 15.24 10.81 -9.04
N GLY A 193 15.11 11.64 -8.01
CA GLY A 193 15.82 12.91 -7.90
C GLY A 193 15.28 14.01 -8.82
N THR A 194 15.87 15.21 -8.67
CA THR A 194 15.41 16.43 -9.35
C THR A 194 15.86 16.55 -10.80
N SER A 195 16.75 15.67 -11.27
CA SER A 195 17.20 15.64 -12.67
C SER A 195 16.19 14.96 -13.61
N TRP A 196 15.27 14.16 -13.06
CA TRP A 196 14.23 13.50 -13.85
C TRP A 196 13.02 14.41 -14.04
N GLY A 197 12.44 14.41 -15.25
CA GLY A 197 11.22 15.17 -15.57
C GLY A 197 11.37 16.69 -15.35
N ASP A 198 10.35 17.31 -14.77
CA ASP A 198 10.37 18.70 -14.33
C ASP A 198 10.72 18.79 -12.84
N ARG A 199 12.02 18.85 -12.52
CA ARG A 199 12.53 18.90 -11.13
C ARG A 199 12.03 17.74 -10.26
N GLY A 200 11.95 16.53 -10.82
CA GLY A 200 11.47 15.33 -10.16
C GLY A 200 9.96 15.08 -10.29
N TYR A 201 9.25 15.94 -11.02
CA TYR A 201 7.82 15.78 -11.31
C TYR A 201 7.57 15.36 -12.76
N GLY A 202 6.50 14.58 -12.95
CA GLY A 202 5.98 14.19 -14.25
C GLY A 202 4.53 14.63 -14.41
N TYR A 203 4.10 14.82 -15.65
CA TYR A 203 2.73 15.17 -16.01
C TYR A 203 2.15 13.99 -16.79
N VAL A 204 1.33 13.18 -16.12
CA VAL A 204 0.89 11.87 -16.61
C VAL A 204 -0.57 11.94 -17.03
N PRO A 205 -0.91 11.58 -18.28
CA PRO A 205 -2.28 11.63 -18.77
C PRO A 205 -3.29 10.85 -17.92
N TYR A 206 -4.53 11.34 -17.87
CA TYR A 206 -5.62 10.67 -17.16
C TYR A 206 -5.90 9.27 -17.69
N ASP A 207 -5.93 9.10 -19.00
CA ASP A 207 -6.17 7.81 -19.65
C ASP A 207 -5.07 6.77 -19.35
N TYR A 208 -3.88 7.17 -18.95
CA TYR A 208 -2.84 6.26 -18.48
C TYR A 208 -3.06 5.85 -17.01
N ILE A 209 -3.23 6.82 -16.11
CA ILE A 209 -3.36 6.53 -14.67
C ILE A 209 -4.72 5.91 -14.33
N CYS A 210 -5.79 6.27 -15.02
CA CYS A 210 -7.13 5.72 -14.80
C CYS A 210 -7.36 4.41 -15.54
N ASN A 211 -6.39 3.90 -16.31
CA ASN A 211 -6.49 2.60 -16.96
C ASN A 211 -6.01 1.48 -16.01
N SER A 212 -6.91 0.55 -15.71
CA SER A 212 -6.70 -0.60 -14.82
C SER A 212 -5.70 -1.63 -15.32
N ASP A 213 -5.31 -1.59 -16.59
CA ASP A 213 -4.21 -2.41 -17.12
C ASP A 213 -2.84 -1.90 -16.67
N PHE A 214 -2.77 -0.63 -16.27
CA PHE A 214 -1.55 0.02 -15.83
C PHE A 214 -1.57 0.39 -14.35
N ASN A 215 -2.71 0.83 -13.80
CA ASN A 215 -2.86 1.21 -12.40
C ASN A 215 -3.69 0.15 -11.67
N PHE A 216 -2.99 -0.89 -11.20
CA PHE A 216 -3.59 -2.06 -10.57
C PHE A 216 -2.93 -2.41 -9.23
N LEU A 217 -2.01 -1.60 -8.72
CA LEU A 217 -1.28 -1.93 -7.49
C LEU A 217 -1.97 -1.40 -6.22
N GLY A 218 -3.20 -0.89 -6.37
CA GLY A 218 -3.92 -0.14 -5.37
C GLY A 218 -3.41 1.29 -5.25
N GLN A 219 -4.24 2.14 -4.65
CA GLN A 219 -3.86 3.51 -4.34
C GLN A 219 -4.56 3.99 -3.07
N TYR A 220 -3.83 4.77 -2.28
CA TYR A 220 -4.22 5.18 -0.94
C TYR A 220 -3.92 6.66 -0.73
N CYS A 221 -4.70 7.30 0.12
CA CYS A 221 -4.38 8.60 0.65
C CYS A 221 -4.22 8.53 2.17
N ILE A 222 -3.33 9.37 2.70
CA ILE A 222 -3.20 9.60 4.15
C ILE A 222 -4.10 10.80 4.47
N VAL A 223 -5.05 10.61 5.38
CA VAL A 223 -6.03 11.62 5.77
C VAL A 223 -5.56 12.34 7.04
N GLY A 224 -5.04 11.58 8.02
CA GLY A 224 -4.68 12.10 9.32
C GLY A 224 -3.44 11.42 9.92
N LEU A 225 -2.73 12.18 10.75
CA LEU A 225 -1.55 11.75 11.50
C LEU A 225 -1.84 11.86 13.00
N THR A 226 -1.19 11.04 13.82
CA THR A 226 -1.20 11.23 15.29
C THR A 226 -0.37 12.45 15.67
N GLN A 227 -0.68 13.08 16.82
CA GLN A 227 0.01 14.25 17.41
C GLN A 227 1.30 14.67 16.69
N VAL A 228 1.21 15.78 15.94
CA VAL A 228 2.21 16.18 14.93
C VAL A 228 3.04 17.37 15.43
N ASP A 229 3.57 17.26 16.65
CA ASP A 229 4.52 18.26 17.17
C ASP A 229 5.92 17.65 17.23
N PHE A 230 6.85 18.21 16.45
CA PHE A 230 8.24 17.78 16.40
C PHE A 230 9.15 18.60 17.33
N THR A 231 8.59 19.45 18.19
CA THR A 231 9.39 20.15 19.19
C THR A 231 10.00 19.14 20.17
N PRO A 232 11.31 19.20 20.43
CA PRO A 232 11.92 18.38 21.46
C PRO A 232 11.29 18.76 22.80
N ASP A 233 10.63 17.81 23.47
CA ASP A 233 10.19 18.01 24.85
C ASP A 233 11.46 18.21 25.71
N PRO A 234 11.62 19.34 26.42
CA PRO A 234 12.76 19.55 27.29
C PRO A 234 12.81 18.60 28.51
N ASP A 235 11.81 17.73 28.72
CA ASP A 235 11.67 16.90 29.93
C ASP A 235 11.59 15.37 29.66
N ASP A 236 12.27 14.83 28.65
CA ASP A 236 12.36 13.38 28.43
C ASP A 236 13.47 12.69 29.25
N GLY A 237 13.56 13.06 30.52
CA GLY A 237 14.28 12.31 31.54
C GLY A 237 13.42 11.23 32.18
N ASN A 238 13.07 10.12 31.49
CA ASN A 238 12.73 8.87 32.18
C ASN A 238 12.70 7.58 31.30
N ASN A 239 13.83 6.86 31.36
CA ASN A 239 14.00 5.42 31.61
C ASN A 239 12.76 4.49 31.50
N TYR A 240 12.46 3.95 30.30
CA TYR A 240 11.61 2.76 30.16
C TYR A 240 12.43 1.48 30.30
N ASN A 241 12.59 1.04 31.55
CA ASN A 241 13.16 -0.26 31.89
C ASN A 241 12.03 -1.30 31.89
N TYR A 242 11.89 -2.08 30.81
CA TYR A 242 11.03 -3.26 30.81
C TYR A 242 11.71 -4.36 31.65
N GLN A 243 11.31 -4.48 32.92
CA GLN A 243 11.52 -5.71 33.68
C GLN A 243 10.35 -6.66 33.45
N GLN A 244 10.73 -7.93 33.35
CA GLN A 244 9.95 -9.10 33.03
C GLN A 244 9.19 -9.61 34.28
N ASP A 245 8.02 -10.21 34.02
CA ASP A 245 7.19 -11.07 34.90
C ASP A 245 6.32 -10.42 36.00
N GLY A 246 5.04 -10.85 36.04
CA GLY A 246 4.16 -10.70 37.19
C GLY A 246 2.68 -10.61 36.84
N ASP A 247 1.92 -11.66 37.18
CA ASP A 247 0.47 -11.83 37.02
C ASP A 247 -0.35 -10.69 37.64
N TYR A 248 -1.46 -10.31 36.99
CA TYR A 248 -2.48 -9.46 37.58
C TYR A 248 -3.87 -10.07 37.40
N GLU A 249 -4.44 -10.55 38.50
CA GLU A 249 -5.88 -10.80 38.67
C GLU A 249 -6.64 -9.46 38.58
N VAL A 250 -7.74 -9.45 37.85
CA VAL A 250 -8.66 -8.30 37.75
C VAL A 250 -9.96 -8.67 38.47
N ASP A 251 -10.25 -7.92 39.53
CA ASP A 251 -11.47 -8.01 40.35
C ASP A 251 -12.59 -7.23 39.66
N TYR A 252 -13.74 -7.86 39.46
CA TYR A 252 -14.93 -7.24 38.83
C TYR A 252 -15.85 -6.68 39.91
N GLU A 253 -16.06 -5.36 39.94
CA GLU A 253 -17.20 -4.76 40.64
C GLU A 253 -18.38 -4.61 39.66
N GLU A 254 -19.51 -5.23 40.03
CA GLU A 254 -20.80 -5.17 39.34
C GLU A 254 -21.39 -3.74 39.36
N VAL A 255 -21.78 -3.23 38.19
CA VAL A 255 -22.73 -2.11 38.08
C VAL A 255 -24.02 -2.66 37.51
N THR A 256 -25.10 -2.48 38.26
CA THR A 256 -26.46 -2.96 37.96
C THR A 256 -27.24 -1.93 37.16
N ASP A 257 -27.92 -2.46 36.13
CA ASP A 257 -29.10 -2.05 35.36
C ASP A 257 -29.67 -0.63 35.52
N ASP A 258 -29.88 0.03 34.37
CA ASP A 258 -31.11 0.78 34.11
C ASP A 258 -31.60 0.51 32.68
N GLU A 259 -32.91 0.29 32.57
CA GLU A 259 -33.61 -0.43 31.50
C GLU A 259 -34.01 0.47 30.31
N GLY A 260 -33.96 -0.11 29.10
CA GLY A 260 -35.07 0.01 28.13
C GLY A 260 -34.90 0.94 26.93
N GLU A 261 -34.56 0.37 25.77
CA GLU A 261 -35.43 0.37 24.57
C GLU A 261 -34.92 -0.71 23.59
N ASP A 262 -35.62 -1.84 23.54
CA ASP A 262 -35.34 -2.97 22.67
C ASP A 262 -35.62 -2.60 21.20
N VAL A 263 -34.54 -2.44 20.42
CA VAL A 263 -34.59 -2.64 18.97
C VAL A 263 -33.96 -4.00 18.75
N GLU A 264 -34.79 -5.02 18.56
CA GLU A 264 -34.34 -6.31 18.04
C GLU A 264 -33.81 -6.06 16.61
N ASP A 265 -32.49 -5.87 16.51
CA ASP A 265 -31.78 -5.96 15.23
C ASP A 265 -31.71 -7.47 14.93
N ASP A 266 -32.60 -7.92 14.04
CA ASP A 266 -32.67 -9.27 13.47
C ASP A 266 -31.39 -9.59 12.68
N PHE A 267 -30.25 -9.69 13.37
CA PHE A 267 -29.04 -10.25 12.81
C PHE A 267 -29.20 -11.77 12.77
N ASP A 268 -29.74 -12.25 11.65
CA ASP A 268 -29.77 -13.67 11.31
C ASP A 268 -28.34 -14.15 10.97
N PRO A 269 -27.71 -15.00 11.80
CA PRO A 269 -26.39 -15.56 11.52
C PRO A 269 -26.39 -16.50 10.31
N ALA A 270 -27.56 -16.80 9.74
CA ALA A 270 -27.77 -17.62 8.56
C ALA A 270 -28.00 -16.81 7.27
N GLU A 271 -27.81 -15.48 7.26
CA GLU A 271 -27.36 -14.80 6.02
C GLU A 271 -25.89 -15.19 5.78
N GLU A 272 -25.75 -16.44 5.37
CA GLU A 272 -24.56 -17.12 4.92
C GLU A 272 -23.86 -16.23 3.89
N PHE A 273 -22.70 -15.70 4.28
CA PHE A 273 -21.77 -15.01 3.40
C PHE A 273 -21.52 -15.94 2.21
N ASP A 274 -22.18 -15.69 1.07
CA ASP A 274 -22.17 -16.62 -0.04
C ASP A 274 -20.78 -16.59 -0.70
N GLU A 275 -19.90 -17.47 -0.21
CA GLU A 275 -18.53 -17.68 -0.68
C GLU A 275 -18.46 -17.82 -2.20
N ARG A 276 -19.53 -18.36 -2.81
CA ARG A 276 -19.63 -18.55 -4.26
C ARG A 276 -20.00 -17.26 -4.97
N ASN A 277 -20.84 -16.40 -4.38
CA ASN A 277 -21.11 -15.06 -4.92
C ASN A 277 -19.87 -14.16 -4.86
N GLU A 278 -19.08 -14.26 -3.80
CA GLU A 278 -17.84 -13.50 -3.70
C GLU A 278 -16.78 -14.02 -4.69
N ALA A 279 -16.62 -15.34 -4.80
CA ALA A 279 -15.81 -15.93 -5.86
C ALA A 279 -16.27 -15.50 -7.25
N ALA A 280 -17.59 -15.36 -7.48
CA ALA A 280 -18.14 -14.91 -8.77
C ALA A 280 -17.86 -13.43 -9.04
N ARG A 281 -17.80 -12.58 -8.02
CA ARG A 281 -17.38 -11.18 -8.16
C ARG A 281 -15.91 -11.07 -8.48
N VAL A 282 -15.08 -11.80 -7.75
CA VAL A 282 -13.62 -11.88 -7.97
C VAL A 282 -13.35 -12.43 -9.38
N PHE A 283 -13.99 -13.53 -9.77
CA PHE A 283 -13.85 -14.10 -11.11
C PHE A 283 -14.18 -13.08 -12.20
N LYS A 284 -15.29 -12.35 -12.09
CA LYS A 284 -15.64 -11.28 -13.04
C LYS A 284 -14.68 -10.08 -13.03
N LEU A 285 -14.00 -9.83 -11.92
CA LEU A 285 -13.01 -8.76 -11.83
C LEU A 285 -11.70 -9.13 -12.53
N PHE A 286 -11.38 -10.42 -12.62
CA PHE A 286 -10.13 -10.93 -13.16
C PHE A 286 -10.23 -11.56 -14.55
N ASP A 287 -11.43 -11.98 -15.00
CA ASP A 287 -11.76 -12.36 -16.39
C ASP A 287 -11.88 -11.09 -17.23
N ARG A 288 -10.73 -10.46 -17.52
CA ARG A 288 -10.66 -9.09 -18.05
C ARG A 288 -11.01 -9.03 -19.52
N ASP A 289 -10.74 -10.11 -20.26
CA ASP A 289 -11.09 -10.24 -21.66
C ASP A 289 -12.52 -10.78 -21.89
N GLY A 290 -13.22 -11.14 -20.80
CA GLY A 290 -14.60 -11.60 -20.83
C GLY A 290 -14.75 -12.95 -21.54
N THR A 291 -13.68 -13.75 -21.55
CA THR A 291 -13.66 -15.09 -22.13
C THR A 291 -14.50 -16.08 -21.33
N GLY A 292 -14.82 -15.76 -20.08
CA GLY A 292 -15.50 -16.67 -19.17
C GLY A 292 -14.55 -17.66 -18.52
N SER A 293 -13.24 -17.39 -18.55
CA SER A 293 -12.20 -18.17 -17.90
C SER A 293 -11.04 -17.28 -17.45
N ILE A 294 -10.18 -17.79 -16.57
CA ILE A 294 -9.05 -17.08 -15.97
C ILE A 294 -7.76 -17.71 -16.48
N ASP A 295 -6.92 -16.91 -17.13
CA ASP A 295 -5.62 -17.35 -17.60
C ASP A 295 -4.51 -17.26 -16.52
N GLN A 296 -3.29 -17.69 -16.87
CA GLN A 296 -2.15 -17.69 -15.96
C GLN A 296 -1.80 -16.29 -15.41
N GLY A 297 -1.89 -15.25 -16.25
CA GLY A 297 -1.60 -13.86 -15.89
C GLY A 297 -2.69 -13.25 -15.03
N GLU A 298 -3.95 -13.54 -15.35
CA GLU A 298 -5.13 -13.13 -14.58
C GLU A 298 -5.16 -13.82 -13.20
N LEU A 299 -4.79 -15.10 -13.13
CA LEU A 299 -4.68 -15.85 -11.87
C LEU A 299 -3.59 -15.29 -10.96
N PHE A 300 -2.41 -14.98 -11.52
CA PHE A 300 -1.32 -14.35 -10.77
C PHE A 300 -1.73 -12.98 -10.22
N THR A 301 -2.41 -12.20 -11.05
CA THR A 301 -2.95 -10.88 -10.67
C THR A 301 -4.00 -11.03 -9.58
N CYS A 302 -4.93 -11.97 -9.71
CA CYS A 302 -5.95 -12.28 -8.71
C CYS A 302 -5.34 -12.58 -7.34
N PHE A 303 -4.32 -13.44 -7.28
CA PHE A 303 -3.68 -13.76 -6.01
C PHE A 303 -2.92 -12.59 -5.39
N LEU A 304 -2.22 -11.81 -6.22
CA LEU A 304 -1.52 -10.62 -5.75
C LEU A 304 -2.49 -9.58 -5.16
N PHE A 305 -3.63 -9.35 -5.81
CA PHE A 305 -4.68 -8.42 -5.37
C PHE A 305 -5.41 -8.87 -4.11
N ASN A 306 -5.63 -10.17 -3.94
CA ASN A 306 -6.27 -10.74 -2.76
C ASN A 306 -5.28 -10.96 -1.59
N GLY A 307 -4.04 -10.45 -1.69
CA GLY A 307 -3.02 -10.62 -0.65
C GLY A 307 -2.53 -12.07 -0.47
N ILE A 308 -2.80 -12.93 -1.45
CA ILE A 308 -2.40 -14.34 -1.48
C ILE A 308 -1.04 -14.42 -2.18
N LYS A 309 0.04 -14.72 -1.44
CA LYS A 309 1.32 -15.02 -2.08
C LYS A 309 1.26 -16.39 -2.75
N VAL A 310 1.33 -16.36 -4.07
CA VAL A 310 1.69 -17.49 -4.89
C VAL A 310 2.92 -17.10 -5.69
N SER A 311 4.00 -17.86 -5.57
CA SER A 311 5.20 -17.59 -6.36
C SER A 311 4.88 -17.77 -7.86
N PRO A 312 5.54 -17.03 -8.77
CA PRO A 312 5.33 -17.22 -10.21
C PRO A 312 5.55 -18.68 -10.68
N ALA A 313 6.34 -19.46 -9.93
CA ALA A 313 6.57 -20.88 -10.18
C ALA A 313 5.43 -21.79 -9.70
N GLU A 314 4.63 -21.36 -8.72
CA GLU A 314 3.46 -22.08 -8.22
C GLU A 314 2.21 -21.82 -9.05
N ILE A 315 2.12 -20.69 -9.77
CA ILE A 315 0.98 -20.37 -10.64
C ILE A 315 0.74 -21.43 -11.72
N PRO A 316 1.73 -21.83 -12.56
CA PRO A 316 1.50 -22.87 -13.56
C PRO A 316 1.15 -24.22 -12.92
N LYS A 317 1.58 -24.46 -11.68
CA LYS A 317 1.21 -25.68 -10.94
C LYS A 317 -0.22 -25.63 -10.43
N LEU A 318 -0.66 -24.52 -9.83
CA LEU A 318 -2.05 -24.36 -9.38
C LEU A 318 -3.02 -24.40 -10.55
N LEU A 319 -2.64 -23.79 -11.67
CA LEU A 319 -3.43 -23.85 -12.90
C LEU A 319 -3.52 -25.30 -13.38
N ALA A 320 -2.40 -26.01 -13.55
CA ALA A 320 -2.41 -27.40 -14.01
C ALA A 320 -3.07 -28.40 -13.02
N ASP A 321 -3.03 -28.13 -11.72
CA ASP A 321 -3.64 -28.99 -10.69
C ASP A 321 -5.18 -28.85 -10.65
N HIS A 322 -5.73 -27.74 -11.17
CA HIS A 322 -7.15 -27.39 -11.09
C HIS A 322 -7.85 -27.17 -12.44
N ASP A 323 -7.09 -27.09 -13.54
CA ASP A 323 -7.54 -27.17 -14.94
C ASP A 323 -7.92 -28.63 -15.26
N LEU A 324 -9.17 -28.99 -14.98
CA LEU A 324 -9.70 -30.34 -15.11
C LEU A 324 -10.03 -30.71 -16.56
N ASP A 325 -10.34 -29.70 -17.37
CA ASP A 325 -10.67 -29.89 -18.78
C ASP A 325 -9.44 -29.84 -19.71
N GLY A 326 -8.29 -29.38 -19.21
CA GLY A 326 -7.01 -29.31 -19.92
C GLY A 326 -6.93 -28.15 -20.91
N GLY A 327 -7.75 -27.12 -20.74
CA GLY A 327 -7.86 -25.95 -21.61
C GLY A 327 -6.72 -24.93 -21.43
N GLY A 328 -5.92 -25.03 -20.36
CA GLY A 328 -4.88 -24.08 -20.01
C GLY A 328 -5.40 -22.78 -19.40
N HIS A 329 -6.68 -22.77 -19.00
CA HIS A 329 -7.40 -21.66 -18.35
C HIS A 329 -8.34 -22.25 -17.29
N LEU A 330 -8.79 -21.44 -16.34
CA LEU A 330 -9.70 -21.89 -15.28
C LEU A 330 -11.09 -21.31 -15.52
N ASP A 331 -12.08 -22.16 -15.71
CA ASP A 331 -13.48 -21.71 -15.67
C ASP A 331 -13.90 -21.31 -14.24
N PHE A 332 -15.12 -20.82 -14.07
CA PHE A 332 -15.59 -20.36 -12.76
C PHE A 332 -15.54 -21.46 -11.68
N GLU A 333 -15.89 -22.70 -12.02
CA GLU A 333 -15.91 -23.80 -11.06
C GLU A 333 -14.50 -24.26 -10.69
N GLU A 334 -13.59 -24.28 -11.66
CA GLU A 334 -12.18 -24.58 -11.47
C GLU A 334 -11.48 -23.49 -10.64
N PHE A 335 -11.71 -22.23 -10.98
CA PHE A 335 -11.23 -21.06 -10.22
C PHE A 335 -11.77 -21.07 -8.78
N TYR A 336 -13.06 -21.36 -8.58
CA TYR A 336 -13.64 -21.47 -7.24
C TYR A 336 -13.00 -22.62 -6.44
N SER A 337 -12.69 -23.73 -7.10
CA SER A 337 -11.95 -24.84 -6.48
C SER A 337 -10.55 -24.40 -6.03
N VAL A 338 -9.88 -23.55 -6.81
CA VAL A 338 -8.57 -22.97 -6.46
C VAL A 338 -8.71 -22.05 -5.24
N MET A 339 -9.69 -21.14 -5.23
CA MET A 339 -9.93 -20.25 -4.10
C MET A 339 -10.19 -21.04 -2.80
N LYS A 340 -10.99 -22.11 -2.87
CA LYS A 340 -11.23 -23.02 -1.75
C LYS A 340 -9.98 -23.76 -1.31
N ALA A 341 -9.21 -24.29 -2.25
CA ALA A 341 -7.97 -25.02 -1.96
C ALA A 341 -6.89 -24.12 -1.34
N VAL A 342 -6.88 -22.82 -1.70
CA VAL A 342 -5.99 -21.82 -1.12
C VAL A 342 -6.48 -21.34 0.25
N GLN A 343 -7.80 -21.18 0.44
CA GLN A 343 -8.41 -20.83 1.73
C GLN A 343 -8.24 -21.95 2.77
N HIS A 344 -8.43 -23.22 2.41
CA HIS A 344 -8.32 -24.34 3.34
C HIS A 344 -6.88 -24.69 3.78
N ARG A 345 -5.85 -24.16 3.10
CA ARG A 345 -4.43 -24.33 3.53
C ARG A 345 -4.06 -23.44 4.71
N LYS A 346 -4.87 -22.43 5.05
CA LYS A 346 -4.72 -21.59 6.24
C LYS A 346 -5.91 -21.84 7.16
N GLY A 347 -5.67 -22.42 8.34
CA GLY A 347 -6.70 -22.49 9.36
C GLY A 347 -7.15 -21.07 9.73
N GLY A 348 -8.43 -20.76 9.49
CA GLY A 348 -9.16 -19.63 10.06
C GLY A 348 -8.66 -18.22 9.69
N LEU A 349 -9.34 -17.62 8.72
CA LEU A 349 -9.47 -16.20 8.31
C LEU A 349 -8.82 -15.08 9.17
N PRO A 350 -8.50 -13.96 8.50
CA PRO A 350 -9.26 -12.75 8.76
C PRO A 350 -10.22 -12.47 7.60
N CYS A 351 -11.47 -12.20 7.98
CA CYS A 351 -12.50 -11.67 7.11
C CYS A 351 -12.04 -10.39 6.42
N PHE A 352 -12.60 -10.19 5.22
CA PHE A 352 -12.46 -9.01 4.36
C PHE A 352 -12.76 -7.70 5.08
#